data_AF-A0A9D5QZN8-F1
#
_entry.id   AF-A0A9D5QZN8-F1
#
_cell.length_a   1.000
_cell.length_b   1.000
_cell.length_c   1.000
_cell.angle_alpha   90.00
_cell.angle_beta   90.00
_cell.angle_gamma   90.00
#
_symmetry.space_group_name_H-M   'P 1'
#
loop_
_entity.id
_entity.type
_entity.pdbx_description
1 polymer ?
#
loop_
_entity_poly.entity_id
_entity_poly.type
_entity_poly.pdbx_seq_one_letter_code
_entity_poly.pdbx_strand_id
1 'polypeptide(L)'
;MVTALKPGKATITASSANGLKAICEVTVVVATVGASGLELNLEEAEIVEGESVQLQATVLPADATDKSVTWTSSDETVATVNASGMVAALKAGTATITAATANGLTATCTVTVTAKPSGIEGVDGDGVPAVSIEGGEIVISGDGVAEIYSLTGSRVAVANGGRISGLPRGIYLVRLAGKTYKIAL
;
A
#
# COMPACT_ATOMS: atom_id res chain seq x y z
N MET A 1 53.32 4.00 19.38
CA MET A 1 51.86 4.22 19.34
C MET A 1 51.38 3.87 17.95
N VAL A 2 50.32 3.07 17.82
CA VAL A 2 49.71 2.71 16.53
C VAL A 2 48.32 3.34 16.51
N THR A 3 47.97 4.03 15.42
CA THR A 3 46.67 4.71 15.26
C THR A 3 45.90 4.09 14.09
N ALA A 4 44.64 3.73 14.33
CA ALA A 4 43.76 3.24 13.26
C ALA A 4 43.27 4.40 12.39
N LEU A 5 43.30 4.22 11.05
CA LEU A 5 42.89 5.25 10.09
C LEU A 5 41.65 4.85 9.29
N LYS A 6 41.59 3.61 8.81
CA LYS A 6 40.47 3.07 8.02
C LYS A 6 40.24 1.60 8.35
N PRO A 7 39.01 1.09 8.15
CA PRO A 7 38.72 -0.34 8.26
C PRO A 7 39.60 -1.15 7.31
N GLY A 8 40.09 -2.30 7.77
CA GLY A 8 40.96 -3.16 6.98
C GLY A 8 41.96 -3.95 7.82
N LYS A 9 42.67 -4.86 7.15
CA LYS A 9 43.77 -5.61 7.76
C LYS A 9 45.08 -4.85 7.59
N ALA A 10 45.87 -4.79 8.65
CA ALA A 10 47.21 -4.24 8.66
C ALA A 10 48.17 -5.26 9.28
N THR A 11 49.39 -5.34 8.75
CA THR A 11 50.44 -6.20 9.29
C THR A 11 51.53 -5.32 9.88
N ILE A 12 51.81 -5.49 11.17
CA ILE A 12 52.89 -4.82 11.88
C ILE A 12 54.05 -5.81 11.98
N THR A 13 55.22 -5.43 11.46
CA THR A 13 56.43 -6.24 11.53
C THR A 13 57.48 -5.52 12.36
N ALA A 14 57.93 -6.13 13.44
CA ALA A 14 59.15 -5.73 14.15
C ALA A 14 60.32 -6.59 13.65
N SER A 15 61.51 -6.01 13.52
CA SER A 15 62.71 -6.74 13.13
C SER A 15 63.90 -6.33 14.01
N SER A 16 64.68 -7.31 14.47
CA SER A 16 65.91 -7.08 15.24
C SER A 16 67.14 -6.96 14.33
N ALA A 17 68.24 -6.42 14.86
CA ALA A 17 69.49 -6.22 14.10
C ALA A 17 70.12 -7.52 13.57
N ASN A 18 69.82 -8.66 14.20
CA ASN A 18 70.23 -9.99 13.75
C ASN A 18 69.21 -10.68 12.82
N GLY A 19 68.22 -9.94 12.31
CA GLY A 19 67.30 -10.39 11.27
C GLY A 19 66.07 -11.16 11.74
N LEU A 20 65.85 -11.33 13.05
CA LEU A 20 64.64 -11.96 13.56
C LEU A 20 63.45 -11.03 13.36
N LYS A 21 62.30 -11.58 12.97
CA LYS A 21 61.07 -10.84 12.77
C LYS A 21 59.98 -11.31 13.73
N ALA A 22 59.21 -10.37 14.24
CA ALA A 22 57.94 -10.62 14.90
C ALA A 22 56.83 -9.94 14.08
N ILE A 23 55.76 -10.69 13.80
CA ILE A 23 54.63 -10.21 13.00
C ILE A 23 53.39 -10.19 13.88
N CYS A 24 52.64 -9.10 13.81
CA CYS A 24 51.34 -8.95 14.43
C CYS A 24 50.35 -8.48 13.35
N GLU A 25 49.27 -9.23 13.14
CA GLU A 25 48.16 -8.79 12.30
C GLU A 25 47.15 -8.03 13.14
N VAL A 26 46.73 -6.87 12.64
CA VAL A 26 45.73 -5.99 13.27
C VAL A 26 44.59 -5.82 12.29
N THR A 27 43.35 -6.04 12.73
CA THR A 27 42.15 -5.77 11.93
C THR A 27 41.42 -4.58 12.53
N VAL A 28 41.23 -3.54 11.73
CA VAL A 28 40.37 -2.41 12.06
C VAL A 28 38.97 -2.71 11.55
N VAL A 29 38.01 -2.78 12.46
CA VAL A 29 36.59 -2.98 12.13
C VAL A 29 35.83 -1.65 12.21
N VAL A 30 34.80 -1.50 11.39
CA VAL A 30 33.84 -0.38 11.56
C VAL A 30 33.03 -0.65 12.82
N ALA A 31 32.91 0.34 13.71
CA ALA A 31 31.97 0.26 14.81
C ALA A 31 30.55 0.37 14.25
N THR A 32 29.74 -0.67 14.43
CA THR A 32 28.34 -0.69 13.99
C THR A 32 27.44 -0.16 15.10
N VAL A 33 26.59 0.81 14.77
CA VAL A 33 25.48 1.23 15.63
C VAL A 33 24.27 0.36 15.28
N GLY A 34 23.82 -0.44 16.24
CA GLY A 34 22.66 -1.30 16.08
C GLY A 34 21.36 -0.51 16.14
N ALA A 35 20.37 -0.90 15.34
CA ALA A 35 19.02 -0.39 15.48
C ALA A 35 18.43 -0.77 16.84
N SER A 36 17.84 0.18 17.56
CA SER A 36 17.17 0.00 18.84
C SER A 36 15.69 0.37 18.81
N GLY A 37 15.20 0.98 17.72
CA GLY A 37 13.79 1.31 17.54
C GLY A 37 13.37 1.27 16.08
N LEU A 38 12.08 1.03 15.87
CA LEU A 38 11.41 1.07 14.57
C LEU A 38 10.04 1.72 14.76
N GLU A 39 9.77 2.78 14.03
CA GLU A 39 8.52 3.54 14.10
C GLU A 39 7.86 3.62 12.72
N LEU A 40 6.53 3.60 12.66
CA LEU A 40 5.76 3.87 11.44
C LEU A 40 5.09 5.24 11.53
N ASN A 41 4.88 5.86 10.37
CA ASN A 41 4.10 7.09 10.27
C ASN A 41 2.60 6.90 10.55
N LEU A 42 2.09 5.67 10.42
CA LEU A 42 0.70 5.29 10.65
C LEU A 42 0.64 3.95 11.38
N GLU A 43 -0.27 3.84 12.34
CA GLU A 43 -0.62 2.60 13.04
C GLU A 43 -1.93 2.00 12.49
N GLU A 44 -2.79 2.83 11.90
CA GLU A 44 -4.04 2.43 11.27
C GLU A 44 -4.25 3.22 9.96
N ALA A 45 -4.86 2.57 8.97
CA ALA A 45 -5.26 3.19 7.71
C ALA A 45 -6.59 2.61 7.22
N GLU A 46 -7.51 3.48 6.83
CA GLU A 46 -8.75 3.11 6.15
C GLU A 46 -8.69 3.57 4.70
N ILE A 47 -8.78 2.64 3.76
CA ILE A 47 -8.63 2.89 2.31
C ILE A 47 -9.69 2.14 1.52
N VAL A 48 -10.07 2.67 0.36
CA VAL A 48 -11.05 2.01 -0.51
C VAL A 48 -10.35 0.99 -1.41
N GLU A 49 -11.01 -0.12 -1.73
CA GLU A 49 -10.54 -1.08 -2.71
C GLU A 49 -10.11 -0.39 -4.03
N GLY A 50 -8.89 -0.69 -4.48
CA GLY A 50 -8.24 -0.08 -5.64
C GLY A 50 -7.40 1.17 -5.34
N GLU A 51 -7.43 1.69 -4.11
CA GLU A 51 -6.55 2.78 -3.67
C GLU A 51 -5.23 2.25 -3.06
N SER A 52 -4.35 3.18 -2.69
CA SER A 52 -3.05 2.86 -2.11
C SER A 52 -2.65 3.90 -1.06
N VAL A 53 -1.85 3.48 -0.09
CA VAL A 53 -1.30 4.34 0.98
C VAL A 53 0.18 4.07 1.17
N GLN A 54 0.96 5.12 1.46
CA GLN A 54 2.39 5.00 1.72
C GLN A 54 2.66 4.90 3.23
N LEU A 55 3.26 3.78 3.64
CA LEU A 55 3.84 3.63 4.97
C LEU A 55 5.33 4.01 4.92
N GLN A 56 5.79 4.74 5.93
CA GLN A 56 7.19 5.13 6.11
C GLN A 56 7.68 4.58 7.43
N ALA A 57 8.76 3.80 7.37
CA ALA A 57 9.42 3.23 8.53
C ALA A 57 10.68 4.04 8.89
N THR A 58 10.79 4.42 10.16
CA THR A 58 11.94 5.15 10.71
C THR A 58 12.71 4.26 11.66
N VAL A 59 13.96 3.93 11.30
CA VAL A 59 14.88 3.15 12.13
C VAL A 59 15.66 4.08 13.06
N LEU A 60 15.67 3.76 14.35
CA LEU A 60 16.35 4.50 15.40
C LEU A 60 17.51 3.68 16.01
N PRO A 61 18.60 4.32 16.45
CA PRO A 61 18.88 5.74 16.32
C PRO A 61 19.18 6.13 14.86
N ALA A 62 19.13 7.44 14.55
CA ALA A 62 19.30 7.93 13.18
C ALA A 62 20.69 7.64 12.58
N ASP A 63 21.68 7.26 13.37
CA ASP A 63 23.02 6.84 12.95
C ASP A 63 23.20 5.31 12.92
N ALA A 64 22.11 4.54 13.08
CA ALA A 64 22.12 3.10 12.89
C ALA A 64 22.77 2.72 11.55
N THR A 65 23.70 1.76 11.59
CA THR A 65 24.51 1.37 10.43
C THR A 65 23.70 0.58 9.40
N ASP A 66 22.74 -0.21 9.85
CA ASP A 66 21.78 -0.90 9.00
C ASP A 66 20.37 -0.34 9.25
N LYS A 67 19.73 0.15 8.18
CA LYS A 67 18.37 0.71 8.19
C LYS A 67 17.45 -0.01 7.20
N SER A 68 17.85 -1.21 6.78
CA SER A 68 17.02 -2.03 5.91
C SER A 68 15.73 -2.41 6.63
N VAL A 69 14.63 -2.35 5.89
CA VAL A 69 13.28 -2.71 6.38
C VAL A 69 12.66 -3.66 5.36
N THR A 70 12.18 -4.79 5.86
CA THR A 70 11.37 -5.74 5.09
C THR A 70 9.91 -5.58 5.46
N TRP A 71 9.03 -5.69 4.46
CA TRP A 71 7.59 -5.53 4.62
C TRP A 71 6.86 -6.84 4.36
N THR A 72 5.82 -7.12 5.14
CA THR A 72 4.92 -8.25 4.92
C THR A 72 3.47 -7.85 5.17
N SER A 73 2.54 -8.56 4.52
CA SER A 73 1.10 -8.46 4.80
C SER A 73 0.61 -9.74 5.46
N SER A 74 -0.30 -9.63 6.42
CA SER A 74 -0.98 -10.80 7.00
C SER A 74 -1.97 -11.46 6.03
N ASP A 75 -2.48 -10.70 5.05
CA ASP A 75 -3.40 -11.19 4.02
C ASP A 75 -3.21 -10.42 2.70
N GLU A 76 -2.42 -11.02 1.80
CA GLU A 76 -2.15 -10.47 0.47
C GLU A 76 -3.36 -10.49 -0.46
N THR A 77 -4.49 -11.09 -0.08
CA THR A 77 -5.74 -11.00 -0.85
C THR A 77 -6.55 -9.76 -0.49
N VAL A 78 -6.29 -9.15 0.67
CA VAL A 78 -6.93 -7.91 1.15
C VAL A 78 -6.05 -6.71 0.85
N ALA A 79 -4.78 -6.76 1.22
CA ALA A 79 -3.82 -5.69 0.96
C ALA A 79 -2.41 -6.24 0.74
N THR A 80 -1.70 -5.69 -0.25
CA THR A 80 -0.29 -6.02 -0.51
C THR A 80 0.61 -4.82 -0.17
N VAL A 81 1.87 -5.09 0.13
CA VAL A 81 2.87 -4.05 0.41
C VAL A 81 4.14 -4.35 -0.40
N ASN A 82 4.73 -3.32 -1.02
CA ASN A 82 5.98 -3.48 -1.77
C ASN A 82 7.22 -3.15 -0.90
N ALA A 83 8.42 -3.36 -1.45
CA ALA A 83 9.67 -3.10 -0.74
C ALA A 83 9.89 -1.64 -0.31
N SER A 84 9.17 -0.69 -0.92
CA SER A 84 9.20 0.73 -0.54
C SER A 84 8.15 1.12 0.51
N GLY A 85 7.33 0.19 1.01
CA GLY A 85 6.25 0.47 1.95
C GLY A 85 4.96 1.03 1.31
N MET A 86 4.81 0.94 -0.01
CA MET A 86 3.55 1.28 -0.68
C MET A 86 2.57 0.12 -0.50
N VAL A 87 1.44 0.39 0.14
CA VAL A 87 0.36 -0.56 0.38
C VAL A 87 -0.74 -0.37 -0.65
N ALA A 88 -1.17 -1.44 -1.32
CA ALA A 88 -2.29 -1.43 -2.28
C ALA A 88 -3.50 -2.19 -1.72
N ALA A 89 -4.68 -1.58 -1.79
CA ALA A 89 -5.95 -2.16 -1.37
C ALA A 89 -6.54 -3.04 -2.48
N LEU A 90 -6.74 -4.33 -2.21
CA LEU A 90 -7.20 -5.29 -3.22
C LEU A 90 -8.64 -5.75 -3.01
N LYS A 91 -9.07 -5.90 -1.76
CA LYS A 91 -10.40 -6.40 -1.44
C LYS A 91 -10.84 -5.93 -0.07
N ALA A 92 -12.13 -5.68 0.09
CA ALA A 92 -12.73 -5.39 1.38
C ALA A 92 -12.34 -6.40 2.46
N GLY A 93 -11.88 -5.92 3.61
CA GLY A 93 -11.35 -6.73 4.70
C GLY A 93 -10.41 -5.97 5.62
N THR A 94 -9.65 -6.69 6.43
CA THR A 94 -8.61 -6.11 7.28
C THR A 94 -7.34 -6.92 7.17
N ALA A 95 -6.20 -6.25 6.96
CA ALA A 95 -4.87 -6.85 6.91
C ALA A 95 -3.93 -6.07 7.82
N THR A 96 -2.98 -6.76 8.45
CA THR A 96 -1.89 -6.11 9.21
C THR A 96 -0.65 -6.10 8.36
N ILE A 97 -0.11 -4.90 8.11
CA ILE A 97 1.16 -4.70 7.44
C ILE A 97 2.26 -4.61 8.50
N THR A 98 3.31 -5.42 8.36
CA THR A 98 4.44 -5.47 9.30
C THR A 98 5.71 -4.98 8.62
N ALA A 99 6.39 -4.01 9.24
CA ALA A 99 7.76 -3.64 8.95
C ALA A 99 8.70 -4.37 9.92
N ALA A 100 9.81 -4.92 9.43
CA ALA A 100 10.82 -5.57 10.25
C ALA A 100 12.24 -5.16 9.86
N THR A 101 13.11 -4.93 10.85
CA THR A 101 14.55 -4.73 10.64
C THR A 101 15.30 -6.06 10.63
N ALA A 102 16.52 -6.07 10.10
CA ALA A 102 17.38 -7.27 10.08
C ALA A 102 17.70 -7.84 11.47
N ASN A 103 17.67 -7.01 12.52
CA ASN A 103 17.88 -7.44 13.90
C ASN A 103 16.60 -7.81 14.65
N GLY A 104 15.46 -7.87 13.96
CA GLY A 104 14.20 -8.42 14.49
C GLY A 104 13.28 -7.42 15.20
N LEU A 105 13.54 -6.12 15.12
CA LEU A 105 12.56 -5.11 15.57
C LEU A 105 11.39 -5.08 14.59
N THR A 106 10.18 -4.91 15.10
CA THR A 106 8.96 -4.87 14.29
C THR A 106 8.08 -3.69 14.65
N ALA A 107 7.34 -3.20 13.65
CA ALA A 107 6.28 -2.22 13.80
C ALA A 107 5.15 -2.57 12.83
N THR A 108 3.90 -2.30 13.20
CA THR A 108 2.72 -2.77 12.48
C THR A 108 1.74 -1.65 12.19
N CYS A 109 1.05 -1.74 11.06
CA CYS A 109 -0.09 -0.90 10.70
C CYS A 109 -1.29 -1.79 10.36
N THR A 110 -2.44 -1.55 10.98
CA THR A 110 -3.69 -2.20 10.61
C THR A 110 -4.33 -1.45 9.44
N VAL A 111 -4.59 -2.17 8.35
CA VAL A 111 -5.20 -1.63 7.14
C VAL A 111 -6.60 -2.19 7.00
N THR A 112 -7.60 -1.33 7.09
CA THR A 112 -9.00 -1.66 6.83
C THR A 112 -9.35 -1.24 5.42
N VAL A 113 -9.65 -2.21 4.57
CA VAL A 113 -10.10 -1.96 3.20
C VAL A 113 -11.61 -1.97 3.18
N THR A 114 -12.21 -0.87 2.74
CA THR A 114 -13.64 -0.80 2.48
C THR A 114 -13.93 -1.20 1.03
N ALA A 115 -15.06 -1.89 0.82
CA ALA A 115 -15.47 -2.28 -0.52
C ALA A 115 -15.66 -1.02 -1.37
N LYS A 116 -15.08 -1.03 -2.58
CA LYS A 116 -15.50 -0.07 -3.59
C LYS A 116 -16.99 -0.28 -3.82
N PRO A 117 -17.85 0.74 -3.67
CA PRO A 117 -19.28 0.54 -3.82
C PRO A 117 -19.59 -0.03 -5.21
N SER A 118 -20.23 -1.21 -5.24
CA SER A 118 -20.67 -1.88 -6.46
C SER A 118 -22.08 -1.39 -6.79
N GLY A 119 -22.19 -0.70 -7.93
CA GLY A 119 -23.37 0.08 -8.27
C GLY A 119 -24.48 -0.68 -8.96
N ILE A 120 -24.96 -1.84 -8.49
CA ILE A 120 -26.18 -2.44 -9.05
C ILE A 120 -26.95 -3.23 -7.97
N GLU A 121 -28.12 -2.74 -7.57
CA GLU A 121 -29.20 -3.57 -7.03
C GLU A 121 -30.31 -3.65 -8.10
N GLY A 122 -30.33 -4.75 -8.86
CA GLY A 122 -31.35 -5.03 -9.87
C GLY A 122 -30.81 -5.89 -11.01
N VAL A 123 -31.11 -7.19 -10.96
CA VAL A 123 -30.92 -8.11 -12.08
C VAL A 123 -32.29 -8.34 -12.70
N ASP A 124 -32.42 -8.10 -13.99
CA ASP A 124 -33.65 -8.45 -14.71
C ASP A 124 -33.67 -9.97 -14.95
N GLY A 125 -34.85 -10.55 -15.16
CA GLY A 125 -35.08 -12.01 -15.10
C GLY A 125 -34.33 -12.87 -16.14
N ASP A 126 -33.50 -12.28 -16.99
CA ASP A 126 -32.62 -12.91 -17.97
C ASP A 126 -31.13 -12.93 -17.56
N GLY A 127 -30.79 -12.34 -16.41
CA GLY A 127 -29.43 -12.32 -15.89
C GLY A 127 -28.54 -11.20 -16.42
N VAL A 128 -29.08 -10.28 -17.26
CA VAL A 128 -28.34 -9.10 -17.72
C VAL A 128 -28.80 -7.88 -16.91
N PRO A 129 -27.92 -7.16 -16.20
CA PRO A 129 -28.33 -5.95 -15.51
C PRO A 129 -28.66 -4.86 -16.53
N ALA A 130 -29.89 -4.33 -16.48
CA ALA A 130 -30.35 -3.23 -17.34
C ALA A 130 -29.60 -1.90 -17.12
N VAL A 131 -28.87 -1.81 -16.01
CA VAL A 131 -28.00 -0.70 -15.63
C VAL A 131 -26.70 -1.29 -15.10
N SER A 132 -25.54 -0.97 -15.69
CA SER A 132 -24.22 -1.43 -15.25
C SER A 132 -23.18 -0.31 -15.24
N ILE A 133 -21.98 -0.58 -14.71
CA ILE A 133 -20.83 0.33 -14.75
C ILE A 133 -19.71 -0.31 -15.56
N GLU A 134 -19.25 0.39 -16.59
CA GLU A 134 -18.13 -0.04 -17.42
C GLU A 134 -17.21 1.14 -17.71
N GLY A 135 -15.91 1.01 -17.44
CA GLY A 135 -14.95 2.07 -17.76
C GLY A 135 -15.19 3.41 -17.04
N GLY A 136 -15.91 3.42 -15.90
CA GLY A 136 -16.28 4.64 -15.19
C GLY A 136 -17.48 5.37 -15.78
N GLU A 137 -18.26 4.70 -16.63
CA GLU A 137 -19.48 5.21 -17.23
C GLU A 137 -20.68 4.36 -16.79
N ILE A 138 -21.83 5.00 -16.67
CA ILE A 138 -23.11 4.30 -16.48
C ILE A 138 -23.54 3.75 -17.82
N VAL A 139 -23.83 2.46 -17.91
CA VAL A 139 -24.33 1.82 -19.13
C VAL A 139 -25.78 1.41 -18.90
N ILE A 140 -26.67 1.87 -19.80
CA ILE A 140 -28.09 1.54 -19.81
C ILE A 140 -28.35 0.59 -20.97
N SER A 141 -28.69 -0.65 -20.66
CA SER A 141 -28.94 -1.73 -21.62
C SER A 141 -30.42 -2.15 -21.67
N GLY A 142 -31.24 -1.76 -20.68
CA GLY A 142 -32.68 -2.04 -20.66
C GLY A 142 -33.52 -1.06 -21.48
N ASP A 143 -34.73 -1.50 -21.84
CA ASP A 143 -35.69 -0.69 -22.58
C ASP A 143 -36.28 0.45 -21.73
N GLY A 144 -36.33 1.65 -22.29
CA GLY A 144 -36.99 2.81 -21.70
C GLY A 144 -36.05 3.95 -21.31
N VAL A 145 -36.65 5.04 -20.84
CA VAL A 145 -35.89 6.23 -20.44
C VAL A 145 -35.35 6.04 -19.02
N ALA A 146 -34.03 6.10 -18.89
CA ALA A 146 -33.33 6.19 -17.62
C ALA A 146 -33.25 7.64 -17.14
N GLU A 147 -33.66 7.89 -15.90
CA GLU A 147 -33.43 9.15 -15.19
C GLU A 147 -32.40 8.93 -14.09
N ILE A 148 -31.32 9.71 -14.10
CA ILE A 148 -30.21 9.57 -13.15
C ILE A 148 -30.26 10.73 -12.16
N TYR A 149 -30.29 10.39 -10.88
CA TYR A 149 -30.32 11.33 -9.76
C TYR A 149 -29.09 11.15 -8.89
N SER A 150 -28.51 12.25 -8.41
CA SER A 150 -27.53 12.21 -7.32
C SER A 150 -28.21 11.84 -5.99
N LEU A 151 -27.45 11.42 -4.98
CA LEU A 151 -27.97 11.19 -3.62
C LEU A 151 -28.65 12.41 -2.98
N THR A 152 -28.37 13.62 -3.46
CA THR A 152 -29.03 14.85 -2.99
C THR A 152 -30.43 15.04 -3.61
N GLY A 153 -30.86 14.12 -4.49
CA GLY A 153 -32.13 14.19 -5.21
C GLY A 153 -32.08 15.03 -6.50
N SER A 154 -30.94 15.65 -6.82
CA SER A 154 -30.78 16.42 -8.06
C SER A 154 -30.70 15.47 -9.27
N ARG A 155 -31.55 15.67 -10.29
CA ARG A 155 -31.47 14.93 -11.56
C ARG A 155 -30.28 15.43 -12.38
N VAL A 156 -29.33 14.54 -12.66
CA VAL A 156 -28.05 14.87 -13.31
C VAL A 156 -27.97 14.45 -14.77
N ALA A 157 -28.74 13.45 -15.18
CA ALA A 157 -28.77 12.99 -16.57
C ALA A 157 -30.09 12.28 -16.91
N VAL A 158 -30.40 12.21 -18.20
CA VAL A 158 -31.52 11.43 -18.76
C VAL A 158 -31.01 10.76 -20.03
N ALA A 159 -31.25 9.46 -20.19
CA ALA A 159 -30.80 8.69 -21.34
C ALA A 159 -31.86 7.67 -21.77
N ASN A 160 -31.85 7.27 -23.04
CA ASN A 160 -32.71 6.20 -23.56
C ASN A 160 -31.79 5.11 -24.13
N GLY A 161 -31.16 4.36 -23.23
CA GLY A 161 -30.05 3.46 -23.53
C GLY A 161 -28.69 4.15 -23.65
N GLY A 162 -27.63 3.35 -23.84
CA GLY A 162 -26.28 3.82 -24.14
C GLY A 162 -25.41 4.09 -22.91
N ARG A 163 -24.31 4.83 -23.12
CA ARG A 163 -23.28 5.12 -22.11
C ARG A 163 -23.38 6.57 -21.65
N ILE A 164 -23.46 6.80 -20.34
CA ILE A 164 -23.44 8.13 -19.72
C ILE A 164 -22.07 8.35 -19.07
N SER A 165 -21.37 9.37 -19.54
CA SER A 165 -20.04 9.76 -19.09
C SER A 165 -20.02 11.19 -18.54
N GLY A 166 -18.89 11.60 -17.95
CA GLY A 166 -18.71 12.97 -17.44
C GLY A 166 -19.40 13.28 -16.10
N LEU A 167 -20.02 12.28 -15.46
CA LEU A 167 -20.51 12.41 -14.10
C LEU A 167 -19.35 12.27 -13.09
N PRO A 168 -19.30 13.11 -12.03
CA PRO A 168 -18.34 12.93 -10.95
C PRO A 168 -18.50 11.57 -10.25
N ARG A 169 -17.43 11.08 -9.62
CA ARG A 169 -17.51 9.90 -8.75
C ARG A 169 -18.52 10.12 -7.63
N GLY A 170 -19.31 9.11 -7.34
CA GLY A 170 -20.38 9.23 -6.35
C GLY A 170 -21.48 8.19 -6.52
N ILE A 171 -22.47 8.25 -5.63
CA ILE A 171 -23.62 7.36 -5.64
C ILE A 171 -24.77 8.04 -6.38
N TYR A 172 -25.41 7.27 -7.26
CA TYR A 172 -26.54 7.71 -8.07
C TYR A 172 -27.74 6.78 -7.88
N LEU A 173 -28.94 7.29 -8.11
CA LEU A 173 -30.14 6.50 -8.29
C LEU A 173 -30.54 6.57 -9.76
N VAL A 174 -30.63 5.42 -10.42
CA VAL A 174 -31.10 5.33 -11.80
C VAL A 174 -32.51 4.78 -11.78
N ARG A 175 -33.46 5.56 -12.28
CA ARG A 175 -34.83 5.11 -12.49
C ARG A 175 -34.99 4.68 -13.94
N LEU A 176 -35.32 3.42 -14.19
CA LEU A 176 -35.51 2.86 -15.53
C LEU A 176 -36.71 1.91 -15.51
N ALA A 177 -37.64 2.07 -16.45
CA ALA A 177 -38.82 1.22 -16.58
C ALA A 177 -39.61 1.00 -15.27
N GLY A 178 -39.66 2.02 -14.40
CA GLY A 178 -40.33 1.96 -13.10
C GLY A 178 -39.54 1.30 -11.97
N LYS A 179 -38.38 0.71 -12.26
CA LYS A 179 -37.42 0.21 -11.27
C LYS A 179 -36.42 1.30 -10.90
N THR A 180 -35.83 1.18 -9.71
CA THR A 180 -34.77 2.08 -9.24
C THR A 180 -33.54 1.24 -8.91
N TYR A 181 -32.40 1.63 -9.47
CA TYR A 181 -31.11 0.98 -9.30
C TYR A 181 -30.18 1.91 -8.52
N LYS A 182 -29.53 1.39 -7.49
CA LYS A 182 -28.50 2.13 -6.75
C LYS A 182 -27.14 1.95 -7.41
N ILE A 183 -26.72 3.06 -7.99
CA ILE A 183 -25.51 3.40 -8.70
C ILE A 183 -24.26 3.73 -7.90
N ALA A 184 -23.06 3.28 -8.25
CA ALA A 184 -21.83 3.86 -7.71
C ALA A 184 -20.80 4.00 -8.84
N LEU A 185 -20.40 5.25 -9.11
CA LEU A 185 -19.48 5.64 -10.17
C LEU A 185 -18.09 5.94 -9.60
#